data_AF-A0A2N2CIA5-F1
#
_entry.id   AF-A0A2N2CIA5-F1
#
_cell.length_a   1.000
_cell.length_b   1.000
_cell.length_c   1.000
_cell.angle_alpha   90.00
_cell.angle_beta   90.00
_cell.angle_gamma   90.00
#
_symmetry.space_group_name_H-M   'P 1'
#
loop_
_entity.id
_entity.type
_entity.pdbx_description
1 polymer ?
#
loop_
_entity_poly.entity_id
_entity_poly.type
_entity_poly.pdbx_seq_one_letter_code
_entity_poly.pdbx_strand_id
1 'polypeptide(L)'
;MLANERIFEVVKMAAAVLLALILTFILLLVFSAQPLESFSRMLFAPLTKVRYMGNVIETMIPLSFAGLATALLFRTKLFNLGTEGIFYFCGVVTAAVATQTMSSALIHPFVTIMISGLVGGLIALIPGFFKA
;
A
#
# COMPACT_ATOMS: atom_id res chain seq x y z
N MET A 1 1.71 -33.54 4.99
CA MET A 1 1.50 -32.69 3.80
C MET A 1 1.43 -31.22 4.18
N LEU A 2 0.51 -30.80 5.07
CA LEU A 2 0.33 -29.39 5.51
C LEU A 2 1.56 -28.72 6.18
N ALA A 3 2.39 -29.46 6.91
CA ALA A 3 3.57 -28.88 7.59
C ALA A 3 4.62 -28.36 6.60
N ASN A 4 4.81 -29.04 5.46
CA ASN A 4 5.79 -28.65 4.46
C ASN A 4 5.35 -27.39 3.69
N GLU A 5 4.03 -27.24 3.47
CA GLU A 5 3.43 -26.06 2.83
C GLU A 5 3.59 -24.82 3.71
N ARG A 6 3.31 -24.90 5.01
CA ARG A 6 3.51 -23.78 5.94
C ARG A 6 4.97 -23.35 6.03
N ILE A 7 5.90 -24.31 6.11
CA ILE A 7 7.34 -24.01 6.14
C ILE A 7 7.75 -23.31 4.84
N PHE A 8 7.28 -23.81 3.70
CA PHE A 8 7.56 -23.20 2.40
C PHE A 8 7.05 -21.75 2.31
N GLU A 9 5.83 -21.46 2.80
CA GLU A 9 5.29 -20.11 2.82
C GLU A 9 6.09 -19.16 3.70
N VAL A 10 6.44 -19.59 4.92
CA VAL A 10 7.25 -18.79 5.86
C VAL A 10 8.63 -18.50 5.28
N VAL A 11 9.29 -19.51 4.70
CA VAL A 11 10.60 -19.35 4.05
C VAL A 11 10.50 -18.38 2.88
N LYS A 12 9.46 -18.49 2.05
CA LYS A 12 9.24 -17.56 0.93
C LYS A 12 9.05 -16.12 1.41
N MET A 13 8.26 -15.89 2.45
CA MET A 13 8.06 -14.55 3.03
C MET A 13 9.36 -14.01 3.63
N ALA A 14 10.09 -14.81 4.42
CA ALA A 14 11.36 -14.41 5.00
C ALA A 14 12.40 -14.06 3.93
N ALA A 15 12.49 -14.85 2.86
CA ALA A 15 13.37 -14.59 1.74
C ALA A 15 13.02 -13.28 1.02
N ALA A 16 11.73 -13.00 0.80
CA ALA A 16 11.27 -11.76 0.18
C ALA A 16 11.63 -10.52 1.03
N VAL A 17 11.41 -10.59 2.35
CA VAL A 17 11.77 -9.51 3.29
C VAL A 17 13.29 -9.30 3.30
N LEU A 18 14.07 -10.38 3.34
CA LEU A 18 15.53 -10.31 3.35
C LEU A 18 16.07 -9.69 2.05
N LEU A 19 15.54 -10.09 0.89
CA LEU A 19 15.88 -9.50 -0.40
C LEU A 19 15.53 -8.01 -0.45
N ALA A 20 14.36 -7.61 0.04
CA ALA A 20 13.96 -6.21 0.11
C ALA A 20 14.92 -5.38 0.98
N LEU A 21 15.34 -5.91 2.13
CA LEU A 21 16.32 -5.25 3.01
C LEU A 21 17.70 -5.12 2.35
N ILE A 22 18.17 -6.17 1.67
CA ILE A 22 19.45 -6.13 0.93
C ILE A 22 19.40 -5.08 -0.17
N LEU A 23 18.36 -5.10 -1.01
CA LEU A 23 18.21 -4.13 -2.09
C LEU A 23 18.14 -2.70 -1.56
N THR A 24 17.38 -2.49 -0.48
CA THR A 24 17.30 -1.19 0.18
C THR A 24 18.67 -0.73 0.69
N PHE A 25 19.44 -1.62 1.29
CA PHE A 25 20.80 -1.30 1.75
C PHE A 25 21.75 -0.98 0.59
N ILE A 26 21.69 -1.73 -0.51
CA ILE A 26 22.48 -1.47 -1.73
C ILE A 26 22.14 -0.09 -2.28
N LEU A 27 20.86 0.29 -2.35
CA LEU A 27 20.47 1.63 -2.78
C LEU A 27 21.03 2.72 -1.85
N LEU A 28 21.00 2.50 -0.53
CA LEU A 28 21.60 3.45 0.41
C LEU A 28 23.12 3.59 0.23
N LEU A 29 23.84 2.52 -0.10
CA LEU A 29 25.28 2.61 -0.40
C LEU A 29 25.58 3.53 -1.59
N VAL A 30 24.68 3.60 -2.57
CA VAL A 30 24.84 4.42 -3.78
C VAL A 30 24.39 5.87 -3.55
N PHE A 31 23.27 6.07 -2.84
CA PHE A 31 22.61 7.38 -2.76
C PHE A 31 22.76 8.12 -1.43
N SER A 32 23.16 7.45 -0.34
CA SER A 32 23.31 8.08 0.97
C SER A 32 24.78 8.36 1.31
N ALA A 33 25.04 9.55 1.86
CA ALA A 33 26.36 9.90 2.39
C ALA A 33 26.74 9.05 3.63
N GLN A 34 25.74 8.56 4.38
CA GLN A 34 25.93 7.76 5.59
C GLN A 34 25.01 6.53 5.55
N PRO A 35 25.35 5.51 4.74
CA PRO A 35 24.45 4.40 4.43
C PRO A 35 24.10 3.54 5.65
N LEU A 36 25.08 3.22 6.50
CA LEU A 36 24.86 2.39 7.68
C LEU A 36 23.97 3.08 8.72
N GLU A 37 24.16 4.38 8.93
CA GLU A 37 23.31 5.19 9.82
C GLU A 37 21.91 5.37 9.24
N SER A 38 21.78 5.57 7.93
CA SER A 38 20.48 5.68 7.25
C SER A 38 19.68 4.38 7.37
N PHE A 39 20.34 3.24 7.17
CA PHE A 39 19.71 1.93 7.26
C PHE A 39 19.27 1.60 8.69
N SER A 40 20.12 1.86 9.69
CA SER A 40 19.76 1.65 11.09
C SER A 40 18.63 2.58 11.54
N ARG A 41 18.66 3.86 11.13
CA ARG A 41 17.55 4.79 11.38
C ARG A 41 16.25 4.31 10.71
N MET A 42 16.29 3.82 9.47
CA MET A 42 15.10 3.29 8.80
C MET A 42 14.43 2.15 9.59
N LEU A 43 15.24 1.22 10.12
CA LEU A 43 14.75 0.07 10.88
C LEU A 43 14.28 0.44 12.29
N PHE A 44 15.05 1.27 13.01
CA PHE A 44 14.82 1.49 14.43
C PHE A 44 14.08 2.79 14.76
N ALA A 45 14.06 3.80 13.87
CA ALA A 45 13.36 5.05 14.12
C ALA A 45 11.86 4.85 14.46
N PRO A 46 11.10 3.97 13.77
CA PRO A 46 9.70 3.73 14.12
C PRO A 46 9.51 3.29 15.58
N LEU A 47 10.46 2.52 16.13
CA LEU A 47 10.41 2.01 17.50
C LEU A 47 10.71 3.08 18.56
N THR A 48 11.31 4.21 18.18
CA THR A 48 11.72 5.25 19.14
C THR A 48 10.59 6.17 19.58
N LYS A 49 9.59 6.41 18.72
CA LYS A 49 8.49 7.34 19.00
C LYS A 49 7.19 6.82 18.42
N VAL A 50 6.11 6.96 19.18
CA VAL A 50 4.74 6.62 18.74
C VAL A 50 4.38 7.30 17.43
N ARG A 51 4.79 8.56 17.23
CA ARG A 51 4.58 9.29 15.97
C ARG A 51 5.26 8.61 14.78
N TYR A 52 6.49 8.13 14.93
CA TYR A 52 7.20 7.46 13.83
C TYR A 52 6.59 6.11 13.52
N MET A 53 6.17 5.35 14.54
CA MET A 53 5.38 4.14 14.34
C MET A 53 4.05 4.43 13.63
N GLY A 54 3.37 5.51 14.03
CA GLY A 54 2.15 5.99 13.39
C GLY A 54 2.34 6.23 11.89
N ASN A 55 3.42 6.91 11.49
CA ASN A 55 3.74 7.14 10.08
C ASN A 55 3.99 5.83 9.31
N VAL A 56 4.62 4.84 9.94
CA VAL A 56 4.84 3.53 9.32
C VAL A 56 3.51 2.82 9.09
N ILE A 57 2.63 2.79 10.10
CA ILE A 57 1.30 2.19 9.98
C ILE A 57 0.45 2.93 8.94
N GLU A 58 0.48 4.25 8.96
CA GLU A 58 -0.21 5.12 8.00
C GLU A 58 0.19 4.82 6.55
N THR A 59 1.47 4.53 6.31
CA THR A 59 1.97 4.16 4.97
C THR A 59 1.72 2.68 4.64
N MET A 60 1.84 1.80 5.64
CA MET A 60 1.67 0.36 5.49
C MET A 60 0.24 -0.04 5.12
N ILE A 61 -0.77 0.60 5.71
CA ILE A 61 -2.19 0.29 5.47
C ILE A 61 -2.53 0.44 3.96
N PRO A 62 -2.33 1.62 3.33
CA PRO A 62 -2.46 1.80 1.88
C PRO A 62 -1.76 0.74 1.04
N LEU A 63 -0.47 0.52 1.29
CA LEU A 63 0.36 -0.39 0.49
C LEU A 63 -0.13 -1.84 0.61
N SER A 64 -0.59 -2.24 1.79
CA SER A 64 -1.13 -3.59 2.02
C SER A 64 -2.44 -3.79 1.26
N PHE A 65 -3.35 -2.80 1.30
CA PHE A 65 -4.60 -2.86 0.53
C PHE A 65 -4.36 -2.81 -0.98
N ALA A 66 -3.42 -1.98 -1.45
CA ALA A 66 -3.04 -1.94 -2.86
C ALA A 66 -2.45 -3.27 -3.33
N GLY A 67 -1.56 -3.89 -2.54
CA GLY A 67 -1.00 -5.22 -2.83
C GLY A 67 -2.06 -6.32 -2.85
N LEU A 68 -2.99 -6.32 -1.88
CA LEU A 68 -4.12 -7.25 -1.85
C LEU A 68 -5.06 -7.09 -3.06
N ALA A 69 -5.38 -5.84 -3.43
CA ALA A 69 -6.19 -5.54 -4.60
C ALA A 69 -5.49 -5.99 -5.90
N THR A 70 -4.19 -5.74 -6.02
CA THR A 70 -3.39 -6.18 -7.17
C THR A 70 -3.32 -7.70 -7.27
N ALA A 71 -3.17 -8.40 -6.15
CA ALA A 71 -3.20 -9.87 -6.12
C ALA A 71 -4.55 -10.44 -6.61
N LEU A 72 -5.67 -9.75 -6.33
CA LEU A 72 -6.98 -10.10 -6.87
C LEU A 72 -7.05 -9.86 -8.39
N LEU A 73 -6.52 -8.74 -8.87
CA LEU A 73 -6.48 -8.40 -10.30
C LEU A 73 -5.61 -9.35 -11.13
N PHE A 74 -4.48 -9.81 -10.59
CA PHE A 74 -3.67 -10.82 -11.28
C PHE A 74 -4.41 -12.15 -11.48
N ARG A 75 -5.41 -12.47 -10.63
CA ARG A 75 -6.28 -13.65 -10.86
C ARG A 75 -7.21 -13.46 -12.06
N THR A 76 -7.58 -12.22 -12.40
CA THR A 76 -8.41 -11.92 -13.58
C THR A 76 -7.59 -11.72 -14.85
N LYS A 77 -6.26 -11.93 -14.80
CA LYS A 77 -5.29 -11.71 -15.90
C LYS A 77 -5.22 -10.26 -16.38
N LEU A 78 -5.66 -9.31 -15.57
CA LEU A 78 -5.58 -7.88 -15.86
C LEU A 78 -4.39 -7.29 -15.11
N PHE A 79 -3.24 -7.21 -15.79
CA PHE A 79 -1.96 -6.85 -15.17
C PHE A 79 -1.68 -5.34 -15.12
N ASN A 80 -2.42 -4.55 -15.91
CA ASN A 80 -2.17 -3.12 -16.12
C ASN A 80 -3.24 -2.21 -15.49
N LEU A 81 -4.14 -2.78 -14.68
CA LEU A 81 -4.99 -1.95 -13.83
C LEU A 81 -4.09 -1.28 -12.80
N GLY A 82 -3.71 -0.02 -13.06
CA GLY A 82 -2.85 0.83 -12.24
C GLY A 82 -3.42 1.04 -10.84
N THR A 83 -3.28 0.02 -9.99
CA THR A 83 -3.98 -0.12 -8.71
C THR A 83 -3.50 0.92 -7.72
N GLU A 84 -2.19 1.20 -7.71
CA GLU A 84 -1.60 2.28 -6.92
C GLU A 84 -2.11 3.65 -7.37
N GLY A 85 -2.22 3.88 -8.68
CA GLY A 85 -2.75 5.13 -9.23
C GLY A 85 -4.21 5.38 -8.84
N ILE A 86 -5.05 4.35 -8.92
CA ILE A 86 -6.45 4.42 -8.48
C ILE A 86 -6.51 4.71 -6.98
N PHE A 87 -5.67 4.09 -6.15
CA PHE A 87 -5.62 4.37 -4.71
C PHE A 87 -5.37 5.86 -4.42
N TYR A 88 -4.35 6.46 -5.03
CA TYR A 88 -4.05 7.88 -4.86
C TYR A 88 -5.15 8.79 -5.41
N PHE A 89 -5.71 8.46 -6.58
CA PHE A 89 -6.82 9.22 -7.16
C PHE A 89 -8.06 9.20 -6.26
N CYS A 90 -8.43 8.03 -5.73
CA CYS A 90 -9.49 7.90 -4.73
C CYS A 90 -9.19 8.68 -3.45
N GLY A 91 -7.91 8.82 -3.07
CA GLY A 91 -7.47 9.69 -1.98
C GLY A 91 -7.79 11.16 -2.24
N VAL A 92 -7.56 11.66 -3.46
CA VAL A 92 -7.93 13.02 -3.87
C VAL A 92 -9.45 13.21 -3.85
N VAL A 93 -10.20 12.26 -4.39
CA VAL A 93 -11.69 12.29 -4.37
C VAL A 93 -12.20 12.27 -2.92
N THR A 94 -11.61 11.43 -2.07
CA THR A 94 -11.91 11.37 -0.64
C THR A 94 -11.67 12.71 0.03
N ALA A 95 -10.54 13.37 -0.22
CA ALA A 95 -10.24 14.69 0.34
C ALA A 95 -11.22 15.77 -0.15
N ALA A 96 -11.59 15.74 -1.44
CA ALA A 96 -12.55 16.68 -2.02
C ALA A 96 -13.97 16.52 -1.45
N VAL A 97 -14.41 15.29 -1.18
CA VAL A 97 -15.72 15.02 -0.59
C VAL A 97 -15.71 15.25 0.92
N ALA A 98 -14.65 14.83 1.62
CA ALA A 98 -14.51 14.99 3.08
C ALA A 98 -14.39 16.44 3.55
N THR A 99 -14.04 17.37 2.67
CA THR A 99 -13.97 18.81 2.99
C THR A 99 -15.33 19.50 2.86
N GLN A 100 -16.34 18.84 2.29
CA GLN A 100 -17.69 19.38 2.21
C GLN A 100 -18.39 19.26 3.57
N THR A 101 -19.23 20.24 3.88
CA THR A 101 -19.92 20.31 5.17
C THR A 101 -21.11 19.35 5.16
N MET A 102 -20.97 18.20 5.84
CA MET A 102 -22.08 17.29 6.13
C MET A 102 -22.39 17.25 7.63
N SER A 103 -23.68 17.14 7.94
CA SER A 103 -24.21 17.34 9.30
C SER A 103 -23.91 16.22 10.31
N SER A 104 -23.37 15.06 9.89
CA SER A 104 -23.22 13.89 10.76
C SER A 104 -21.80 13.33 10.75
N ALA A 105 -21.15 13.34 11.91
CA ALA A 105 -19.77 12.89 12.10
C ALA A 105 -19.54 11.39 11.80
N LEU A 106 -20.59 10.56 11.93
CA LEU A 106 -20.51 9.11 11.68
C LEU A 106 -20.83 8.75 10.22
N ILE A 107 -21.80 9.45 9.63
CA ILE A 107 -22.26 9.15 8.26
C ILE A 107 -21.29 9.71 7.23
N HIS A 108 -20.68 10.87 7.53
CA HIS A 108 -19.83 11.58 6.58
C HIS A 108 -18.62 10.76 6.10
N PRO A 109 -17.82 10.09 6.96
CA PRO A 109 -16.71 9.25 6.50
C PRO A 109 -17.20 8.07 5.65
N PHE A 110 -18.31 7.44 6.04
CA PHE A 110 -18.85 6.28 5.31
C PHE A 110 -19.30 6.67 3.90
N VAL A 111 -20.04 7.77 3.77
CA VAL A 111 -20.49 8.30 2.47
C VAL A 111 -19.29 8.69 1.62
N THR A 112 -18.29 9.34 2.20
CA THR A 112 -17.06 9.73 1.51
C THR A 112 -16.34 8.51 0.92
N ILE A 113 -16.18 7.45 1.71
CA ILE A 113 -15.51 6.20 1.28
C ILE A 113 -16.33 5.52 0.17
N MET A 114 -17.66 5.50 0.27
CA MET A 114 -18.51 4.92 -0.78
C MET A 114 -18.41 5.69 -2.08
N ILE A 115 -18.45 7.02 -2.03
CA ILE A 115 -18.34 7.86 -3.24
C ILE A 115 -16.96 7.68 -3.89
N SER A 116 -15.87 7.73 -3.12
CA SER A 116 -14.53 7.55 -3.68
C SER A 116 -14.30 6.14 -4.21
N GLY A 117 -14.83 5.11 -3.54
CA GLY A 117 -14.82 3.73 -4.02
C GLY A 117 -15.56 3.54 -5.34
N LEU A 118 -16.75 4.15 -5.49
CA LEU A 118 -17.50 4.13 -6.75
C LEU A 118 -16.75 4.83 -7.88
N VAL A 119 -16.19 6.01 -7.62
CA VAL A 119 -15.40 6.75 -8.61
C VAL A 119 -14.17 5.94 -9.03
N GLY A 120 -13.45 5.34 -8.07
CA GLY A 120 -12.33 4.45 -8.36
C GLY A 120 -12.72 3.25 -9.22
N GLY A 121 -13.85 2.62 -8.91
CA GLY A 121 -14.43 1.53 -9.70
C GLY A 121 -14.75 1.96 -11.13
N LEU A 122 -15.39 3.12 -11.31
CA LEU A 122 -15.70 3.69 -12.63
C LEU A 122 -14.44 3.97 -13.45
N ILE A 123 -13.38 4.46 -12.83
CA ILE A 123 -12.10 4.70 -13.50
C ILE A 123 -11.44 3.37 -13.88
N ALA A 124 -11.48 2.37 -12.99
CA ALA A 124 -11.00 1.01 -13.26
C ALA A 124 -11.75 0.32 -14.41
N LEU A 125 -13.01 0.68 -14.67
CA LEU A 125 -13.77 0.12 -15.79
C LEU A 125 -13.14 0.46 -17.15
N ILE A 126 -12.47 1.61 -17.28
CA ILE A 126 -11.85 2.03 -18.55
C ILE A 126 -10.79 1.02 -19.00
N PRO A 127 -9.69 0.77 -18.27
CA PRO A 127 -8.71 -0.26 -18.65
C PRO A 127 -9.32 -1.66 -18.63
N GLY A 128 -10.26 -1.95 -17.72
CA GLY A 128 -10.97 -3.23 -17.67
C GLY A 128 -11.75 -3.54 -18.95
N PHE A 129 -12.38 -2.55 -19.56
CA PHE A 129 -13.08 -2.68 -20.84
C PHE A 129 -12.12 -2.94 -21.99
N PHE A 130 -11.01 -2.20 -22.04
CA PHE A 130 -10.00 -2.38 -23.08
C PHE A 130 -9.16 -3.66 -22.90
N LYS A 131 -9.33 -4.38 -21.77
CA LYS A 131 -8.45 -5.48 -21.34
C LYS A 131 -6.97 -5.07 -21.41
N ALA A 132 -6.73 -3.79 -21.17
CA ALA A 132 -5.43 -3.17 -21.27
C ALA A 132 -4.74 -3.25 -19.93
#